data_AF-A0A6I4NTQ4-F1
#
_entry.id   AF-A0A6I4NTQ4-F1
#
_cell.length_a   1.000
_cell.length_b   1.000
_cell.length_c   1.000
_cell.angle_alpha   90.00
_cell.angle_beta   90.00
_cell.angle_gamma   90.00
#
_symmetry.space_group_name_H-M   'P 1'
#
loop_
_entity.id
_entity.type
_entity.pdbx_description
1 polymer ?
#
loop_
_entity_poly.entity_id
_entity_poly.type
_entity_poly.pdbx_seq_one_letter_code
_entity_poly.pdbx_strand_id
1 'polypeptide(L)'
;MFANLTGWHFLIILVIILLLFGAPKLPALARSLGQSMKILKSEVRENDGAKDGTATSTNPDSTAKDAAPSTADDTSKPSAGGPSA
;
A
#
# COMPACT_ATOMS: atom_id res chain seq x y z
N MET A 1 -1.83 38.82 12.26
CA MET A 1 -0.74 38.95 11.27
C MET A 1 -0.14 37.59 10.85
N PHE A 2 -0.93 36.50 10.83
CA PHE A 2 -0.45 35.13 10.58
C PHE A 2 -0.96 34.50 9.27
N ALA A 3 -1.74 35.24 8.48
CA ALA A 3 -2.42 34.73 7.30
C ALA A 3 -1.54 34.60 6.04
N ASN A 4 -0.26 34.98 6.13
CA ASN A 4 0.70 34.92 5.00
C ASN A 4 1.59 33.66 5.02
N LEU A 5 1.38 32.73 5.97
CA LEU A 5 2.27 31.57 6.19
C LEU A 5 1.75 30.27 5.55
N THR A 6 0.54 30.24 4.99
CA THR A 6 -0.33 29.07 5.25
C THR A 6 -0.61 28.13 4.09
N GLY A 7 0.01 28.25 2.92
CA GLY A 7 -0.25 27.25 1.87
C GLY A 7 0.86 27.11 0.84
N TRP A 8 1.34 28.24 0.32
CA TRP A 8 2.30 28.21 -0.79
C TRP A 8 3.65 27.61 -0.38
N HIS A 9 4.10 27.87 0.85
CA HIS A 9 5.33 27.31 1.40
C HIS A 9 5.28 25.78 1.52
N PHE A 10 4.14 25.22 1.95
CA PHE A 10 3.99 23.77 2.09
C PHE A 10 4.07 23.07 0.73
N LEU A 11 3.54 23.73 -0.31
CA LEU A 11 3.60 23.25 -1.68
C LEU A 11 5.05 23.25 -2.22
N ILE A 12 5.83 24.30 -1.93
CA ILE A 12 7.27 24.32 -2.23
C ILE A 12 7.99 23.17 -1.54
N ILE A 13 7.76 22.99 -0.24
CA ILE A 13 8.40 21.96 0.57
C ILE A 13 8.05 20.56 0.03
N LEU A 14 6.80 20.34 -0.37
CA LEU A 14 6.37 19.11 -0.99
C LEU A 14 7.10 18.87 -2.32
N VAL A 15 7.27 19.90 -3.14
CA VAL A 15 8.01 19.81 -4.41
C VAL A 15 9.48 19.44 -4.16
N ILE A 16 10.20 20.10 -3.25
CA ILE A 16 11.60 19.73 -2.94
C ILE A 16 11.72 18.31 -2.42
N ILE A 17 10.80 17.84 -1.58
CA ILE A 17 10.78 16.45 -1.12
C ILE A 17 10.52 15.50 -2.29
N LEU A 18 9.60 15.82 -3.21
CA LEU A 18 9.38 15.01 -4.42
C LEU A 18 10.61 14.96 -5.32
N LEU A 19 11.39 16.05 -5.44
CA LEU A 19 12.63 16.05 -6.22
C LEU A 19 13.72 15.17 -5.57
N LEU A 20 13.82 15.18 -4.23
CA LEU A 20 14.83 14.39 -3.50
C LEU A 20 14.46 12.90 -3.42
N PHE A 21 13.21 12.59 -3.09
CA PHE A 21 12.75 11.23 -2.84
C PHE A 21 12.15 10.57 -4.09
N GLY A 22 11.59 11.35 -5.02
CA GLY A 22 10.89 10.86 -6.20
C GLY A 22 9.41 10.53 -5.95
N ALA A 23 8.61 10.58 -7.01
CA ALA A 23 7.17 10.31 -6.99
C ALA A 23 6.76 8.94 -6.39
N PRO A 24 7.46 7.82 -6.63
CA PRO A 24 7.03 6.52 -6.10
C PRO A 24 7.47 6.27 -4.64
N LYS A 25 8.45 6.99 -4.10
CA LYS A 25 8.99 6.73 -2.75
C LYS A 25 8.16 7.37 -1.64
N LEU A 26 7.58 8.54 -1.87
CA LEU A 26 6.66 9.17 -0.92
C LEU A 26 5.42 8.33 -0.57
N PRO A 27 4.65 7.79 -1.54
CA PRO A 27 3.50 6.97 -1.23
C PRO A 27 3.89 5.64 -0.58
N ALA A 28 5.06 5.10 -0.90
CA ALA A 28 5.58 3.89 -0.25
C ALA A 28 5.93 4.12 1.23
N LEU A 29 6.64 5.22 1.55
CA LEU A 29 6.95 5.61 2.92
C LEU A 29 5.68 5.94 3.72
N ALA A 30 4.74 6.68 3.12
CA ALA A 30 3.46 6.99 3.76
C ALA A 30 2.64 5.72 4.05
N ARG A 31 2.62 4.74 3.13
CA ARG A 31 1.94 3.45 3.35
C ARG A 31 2.56 2.67 4.50
N SER A 32 3.89 2.56 4.55
CA SER A 32 4.62 1.86 5.61
C SER A 32 4.40 2.51 6.98
N LEU A 33 4.55 3.84 7.08
CA LEU A 33 4.31 4.59 8.31
C LEU A 33 2.83 4.55 8.74
N GLY A 34 1.90 4.63 7.77
CA GLY A 34 0.47 4.56 8.02
C GLY A 34 0.01 3.21 8.56
N GLN A 35 0.61 2.11 8.08
CA GLN A 35 0.36 0.77 8.61
C GLN A 35 0.82 0.65 10.07
N SER A 36 2.03 1.10 10.40
CA SER A 36 2.51 1.13 11.78
C SER A 36 1.57 1.99 12.66
N MET A 37 1.26 3.21 12.25
CA MET A 37 0.37 4.10 13.02
C MET A 37 -1.04 3.52 13.21
N LYS A 38 -1.58 2.78 12.23
CA LYS A 38 -2.91 2.14 12.35
C LYS A 38 -2.93 1.07 13.43
N ILE A 39 -1.89 0.26 13.52
CA ILE A 39 -1.75 -0.78 14.54
C ILE A 39 -1.62 -0.14 15.92
N LEU A 40 -0.75 0.87 16.06
CA LEU A 40 -0.61 1.62 17.31
C LEU A 40 -1.91 2.32 17.71
N LYS A 41 -2.64 2.92 16.75
CA LYS A 41 -3.92 3.58 17.02
C LYS A 41 -5.00 2.58 17.45
N SER A 42 -5.02 1.39 16.86
CA SER A 42 -5.97 0.33 17.21
C SER A 42 -5.74 -0.18 18.64
N GLU A 43 -4.49 -0.49 19.01
CA GLU A 43 -4.11 -0.93 20.36
C GLU A 43 -4.42 0.12 21.44
N VAL A 44 -4.14 1.40 21.14
CA VAL A 44 -4.43 2.52 22.06
C VAL A 44 -5.94 2.73 22.20
N ARG A 45 -6.71 2.70 21.10
CA ARG A 45 -8.18 2.84 21.16
C ARG A 45 -8.87 1.71 21.92
N GLU A 46 -8.30 0.50 21.89
CA GLU A 46 -8.82 -0.65 22.63
C GLU A 46 -8.62 -0.51 24.14
N ASN A 47 -7.52 0.12 24.57
CA ASN A 47 -7.29 0.44 25.98
C ASN A 47 -8.13 1.63 26.50
N ASP A 48 -8.45 2.61 25.64
CA ASP A 48 -9.20 3.83 26.03
C ASP A 48 -10.75 3.68 26.00
N GLY A 49 -11.30 2.48 25.74
CA GLY A 49 -12.72 2.16 25.98
C GLY A 49 -13.78 2.96 25.19
N ALA A 50 -13.40 3.69 24.14
CA ALA A 50 -14.32 4.52 23.38
C ALA A 50 -14.63 3.95 21.98
N LYS A 51 -15.91 3.57 21.80
CA LYS A 51 -16.55 3.23 20.53
C LYS A 51 -16.25 4.29 19.48
N ASP A 52 -15.78 3.88 18.31
CA ASP A 52 -16.17 4.53 17.05
C ASP A 52 -15.95 3.58 15.87
N GLY A 53 -17.07 3.20 15.25
CA GLY A 53 -17.11 2.51 13.99
C GLY A 53 -16.90 3.47 12.82
N THR A 54 -16.52 2.89 11.69
CA THR A 54 -16.35 3.49 10.36
C THR A 54 -14.95 4.01 10.05
N ALA A 55 -14.09 3.08 9.62
CA ALA A 55 -13.18 3.36 8.53
C ALA A 55 -13.12 2.10 7.66
N THR A 56 -13.84 2.15 6.54
CA THR A 56 -13.78 1.20 5.43
C THR A 56 -12.34 0.76 5.21
N SER A 57 -12.12 -0.55 5.36
CA SER A 57 -10.89 -1.22 4.96
C SER A 57 -10.79 -1.21 3.43
N THR A 58 -10.47 -0.07 2.84
CA THR A 58 -10.01 -0.03 1.45
C THR A 58 -8.56 -0.51 1.48
N ASN A 59 -8.41 -1.82 1.33
CA ASN A 59 -7.14 -2.49 1.07
C ASN A 59 -6.53 -1.86 -0.21
N PRO A 60 -5.41 -1.12 -0.14
CA PRO A 60 -4.82 -0.51 -1.32
C PRO A 60 -3.66 -1.37 -1.85
N ASP A 61 -3.83 -2.71 -1.78
CA ASP A 61 -2.93 -3.75 -2.28
C ASP A 61 -3.50 -4.40 -3.57
N SER A 62 -3.95 -3.58 -4.52
CA SER A 62 -4.45 -4.10 -5.82
C SER A 62 -3.98 -3.26 -6.99
N THR A 63 -2.73 -2.78 -6.98
CA THR A 63 -2.16 -2.11 -8.17
C THR A 63 -0.72 -2.46 -8.49
N ALA A 64 -0.23 -3.62 -8.06
CA ALA A 64 1.08 -4.13 -8.51
C ALA A 64 1.05 -5.61 -8.93
N LYS A 65 -0.11 -6.08 -9.43
CA LYS A 65 -0.22 -7.35 -10.16
C LYS A 65 -0.59 -7.05 -11.60
N ASP A 66 0.37 -6.59 -12.40
CA ASP A 66 0.41 -6.78 -13.85
C ASP A 66 1.78 -6.32 -14.39
N ALA A 67 2.81 -7.09 -14.05
CA ALA A 67 3.95 -7.30 -14.93
C ALA A 67 3.96 -8.80 -15.22
N ALA A 68 3.54 -9.13 -16.43
CA ALA A 68 3.22 -10.45 -16.98
C ALA A 68 4.11 -11.63 -16.51
N PRO A 69 3.51 -12.81 -16.21
CA PRO A 69 4.19 -14.07 -16.44
C PRO A 69 4.19 -14.35 -17.94
N SER A 70 5.35 -14.21 -18.59
CA SER A 70 5.52 -14.69 -19.95
C SER A 70 5.30 -16.21 -19.96
N THR A 71 4.27 -16.61 -20.69
CA THR A 71 3.98 -17.98 -21.09
C THR A 71 5.22 -18.59 -21.75
N ALA A 72 5.81 -19.61 -21.13
CA ALA A 72 6.72 -20.54 -21.78
C ALA A 72 6.77 -21.83 -20.94
N ASP A 73 6.41 -22.93 -21.59
CA ASP A 73 6.84 -24.30 -21.29
C ASP A 73 6.32 -24.95 -20.00
N ASP A 74 5.30 -25.79 -20.15
CA ASP A 74 5.52 -27.24 -20.29
C ASP A 74 4.19 -27.97 -20.06
N THR A 75 3.44 -28.16 -21.14
CA THR A 75 2.37 -29.17 -21.19
C THR A 75 3.02 -30.54 -21.37
N SER A 76 3.68 -31.05 -20.33
CA SER A 76 3.95 -32.48 -20.19
C SER A 76 2.77 -33.14 -19.49
N LYS A 77 1.72 -33.35 -20.27
CA LYS A 77 0.60 -34.27 -20.03
C LYS A 77 1.08 -35.57 -19.34
N PRO A 78 0.70 -35.90 -18.09
CA PRO A 78 0.73 -37.28 -17.64
C PRO A 78 -0.46 -37.98 -18.30
N SER A 79 -0.22 -38.53 -19.48
CA SER A 79 -1.21 -39.34 -20.19
C SER A 79 -1.39 -40.63 -19.42
N ALA A 80 -2.45 -40.66 -18.62
CA ALA A 80 -3.03 -41.89 -18.10
C ALA A 80 -3.28 -42.86 -19.26
N GLY A 81 -2.71 -44.05 -19.15
CA GLY A 81 -3.02 -45.23 -19.94
C GLY A 81 -2.11 -46.34 -19.43
N GLY A 82 -2.57 -47.50 -18.98
CA GLY A 82 -3.87 -48.09 -18.67
C GLY A 82 -3.52 -49.38 -17.88
N PRO A 83 -4.47 -50.05 -17.22
CA PRO A 83 -4.16 -51.31 -16.55
C PRO A 83 -3.75 -52.36 -17.58
N SER A 84 -2.50 -52.81 -17.52
CA SER A 84 -2.02 -53.99 -18.25
C SER A 84 -1.91 -55.16 -17.28
N ALA A 85 -2.36 -56.31 -17.77
CA ALA A 85 -2.61 -57.58 -17.08
C ALA A 85 -1.44 -58.15 -16.26
#